data_AF-A0A4Y7SS83-F1
#
_entry.id   AF-A0A4Y7SS83-F1
#
_cell.length_a   1.000
_cell.length_b   1.000
_cell.length_c   1.000
_cell.angle_alpha   90.00
_cell.angle_beta   90.00
_cell.angle_gamma   90.00
#
_symmetry.space_group_name_H-M   'P 1'
#
loop_
_entity.id
_entity.type
_entity.pdbx_description
1 polymer ?
#
loop_
_entity_poly.entity_id
_entity_poly.type
_entity_poly.pdbx_seq_one_letter_code
_entity_poly.pdbx_strand_id
1 'polypeptide(L)'
;MVFIFLLFLLGIMLLFLLSAALTRALPTLSFALSPLCLIPGMSWTSACGRLSWGSSSSSGSPQNPAFSGAIWADYPALIEVQTTVFDQLLDEFAHGATTSSLGLEIKKAEMATTDLVALIRHSDLKSRETLAYTLGEFVASARMAGRALARLDAKMNGALDNVLAMNDYALRAIDEARSTESTMLSIARAFWGSGKPVAEVVKETFVTAMDVLGDNLERIVLEIETNSQILDTLEEKLATLQSIATREDVSIAANREELLSYLWTKLGGNRSDLRNYDRNLKMLRSLANYRKTAQARVAATLYVLQGVSEDMEDMRQRVAAPSLAGSRMKPEVHMKSIREGLDRLTEGRRRARILGEKAQREALGVLTPTISHH
;
A
#
# COMPACT_ATOMS: atom_id res chain seq x y z
N MET A 1 -6.78 -77.05 -18.83
CA MET A 1 -6.50 -75.69 -19.37
C MET A 1 -6.68 -74.57 -18.35
N VAL A 2 -7.79 -74.54 -17.60
CA VAL A 2 -8.08 -73.46 -16.61
C VAL A 2 -6.98 -73.31 -15.54
N PHE A 3 -6.45 -74.42 -15.02
CA PHE A 3 -5.41 -74.39 -13.97
C PHE A 3 -4.08 -73.78 -14.44
N ILE A 4 -3.70 -74.01 -15.70
CA ILE A 4 -2.48 -73.46 -16.31
C ILE A 4 -2.63 -71.95 -16.53
N PHE A 5 -3.82 -71.50 -16.92
CA PHE A 5 -4.12 -70.07 -17.09
C PHE A 5 -4.10 -69.32 -15.76
N LEU A 6 -4.57 -69.94 -14.68
CA LEU A 6 -4.60 -69.35 -13.34
C LEU A 6 -3.19 -69.23 -12.74
N LEU A 7 -2.32 -70.21 -12.95
CA LEU A 7 -0.90 -70.14 -12.58
C LEU A 7 -0.16 -69.04 -13.36
N PHE A 8 -0.49 -68.85 -14.64
CA PHE A 8 0.13 -67.81 -15.46
C PHE A 8 -0.27 -66.40 -15.00
N LEU A 9 -1.55 -66.17 -14.69
CA LEU A 9 -2.03 -64.89 -14.14
C LEU A 9 -1.43 -64.58 -12.76
N LEU A 10 -1.28 -65.60 -11.90
CA LEU A 10 -0.67 -65.45 -10.58
C LEU A 10 0.84 -65.11 -10.71
N GLY A 11 1.53 -65.70 -11.69
CA GLY A 11 2.91 -65.35 -12.03
C GLY A 11 3.08 -63.91 -12.50
N ILE A 12 2.16 -63.41 -13.36
CA ILE A 12 2.19 -62.02 -13.83
C ILE A 12 1.93 -61.04 -12.68
N MET A 13 0.96 -61.33 -11.81
CA MET A 13 0.67 -60.51 -10.63
C MET A 13 1.85 -60.46 -9.66
N LEU A 14 2.52 -61.59 -9.43
CA LEU A 14 3.71 -61.64 -8.57
C LEU A 14 4.86 -60.82 -9.17
N LEU A 15 5.13 -60.94 -10.47
CA LEU A 15 6.15 -60.13 -11.16
C LEU A 15 5.83 -58.63 -11.12
N PHE A 16 4.56 -58.27 -11.29
CA PHE A 16 4.13 -56.87 -11.20
C PHE A 16 4.33 -56.30 -9.80
N LEU A 17 3.94 -57.04 -8.76
CA LEU A 17 4.14 -56.65 -7.37
C LEU A 17 5.63 -56.54 -7.00
N LEU A 18 6.46 -57.46 -7.50
CA LEU A 18 7.91 -57.43 -7.28
C LEU A 18 8.56 -56.23 -7.99
N SER A 19 8.11 -55.89 -9.21
CA SER A 19 8.56 -54.70 -9.94
C SER A 19 8.12 -53.39 -9.26
N ALA A 20 6.89 -53.34 -8.73
CA ALA A 20 6.37 -52.19 -7.99
C ALA A 20 7.09 -52.02 -6.65
N ALA A 21 7.42 -53.11 -5.97
CA ALA A 21 8.22 -53.09 -4.75
C ALA A 21 9.65 -52.63 -5.03
N LEU A 22 10.29 -53.12 -6.09
CA LEU A 22 11.64 -52.70 -6.48
C LEU A 22 11.68 -51.22 -6.85
N THR A 23 10.74 -50.74 -7.66
CA THR A 23 10.68 -49.32 -8.07
C THR A 23 10.40 -48.37 -6.91
N ARG A 24 9.67 -48.81 -5.88
CA ARG A 24 9.43 -48.04 -4.64
C ARG A 24 10.61 -48.10 -3.65
N ALA A 25 11.36 -49.21 -3.61
CA ALA A 25 12.48 -49.40 -2.68
C ALA A 25 13.84 -48.92 -3.21
N LEU A 26 14.03 -48.87 -4.53
CA LEU A 26 15.24 -48.35 -5.18
C LEU A 26 15.60 -46.90 -4.77
N PRO A 27 14.66 -45.93 -4.69
CA PRO A 27 15.00 -44.56 -4.28
C PRO A 27 15.30 -44.41 -2.78
N THR A 28 14.84 -45.31 -1.91
CA THR A 28 15.12 -45.26 -0.46
C THR A 28 16.49 -45.87 -0.13
N LEU A 29 16.90 -46.91 -0.86
CA LEU A 29 18.25 -47.49 -0.74
C LEU A 29 19.35 -46.55 -1.27
N SER A 30 19.07 -45.74 -2.30
CA SER A 30 20.06 -44.80 -2.84
C SER A 30 20.46 -43.69 -1.86
N PHE A 31 19.57 -43.30 -0.93
CA PHE A 31 19.90 -42.29 0.08
C PHE A 31 20.85 -42.83 1.17
N ALA A 32 20.77 -44.12 1.50
CA ALA A 32 21.65 -44.75 2.50
C ALA A 32 23.04 -45.12 1.97
N LEU A 33 23.18 -45.32 0.64
CA LEU A 33 24.43 -45.75 -0.01
C LEU A 33 25.22 -44.60 -0.67
N SER A 34 24.69 -43.37 -0.62
CA SER A 34 25.35 -42.14 -1.12
C SER A 34 26.83 -41.99 -0.72
N PRO A 35 27.27 -42.25 0.53
CA PRO A 35 28.68 -42.10 0.89
C PRO A 35 29.62 -43.17 0.30
N LEU A 36 29.10 -44.31 -0.19
CA LEU A 36 29.92 -45.36 -0.81
C LEU A 36 30.19 -45.12 -2.31
N CYS A 37 29.42 -44.26 -2.98
CA CYS A 37 29.67 -43.88 -4.39
C CYS A 37 30.90 -42.94 -4.57
N LEU A 38 31.51 -42.45 -3.48
CA LEU A 38 32.76 -41.66 -3.51
C LEU A 38 34.04 -42.52 -3.56
N ILE A 39 33.92 -43.85 -3.45
CA ILE A 39 35.08 -44.75 -3.54
C ILE A 39 35.45 -44.94 -5.02
N PRO A 40 36.70 -44.68 -5.44
CA PRO A 40 37.12 -44.87 -6.82
C PRO A 40 36.97 -46.34 -7.22
N GLY A 41 36.16 -46.60 -8.26
CA GLY A 41 35.93 -47.94 -8.84
C GLY A 41 34.48 -48.42 -8.84
N MET A 42 33.62 -47.94 -7.93
CA MET A 42 32.20 -48.37 -7.86
C MET A 42 31.22 -47.44 -8.58
N SER A 43 31.69 -46.28 -9.04
CA SER A 43 30.91 -45.24 -9.72
C SER A 43 30.33 -45.65 -11.09
N TRP A 44 30.78 -46.78 -11.64
CA TRP A 44 30.33 -47.27 -12.96
C TRP A 44 29.12 -48.22 -12.88
N THR A 45 28.68 -48.58 -11.67
CA THR A 45 27.48 -49.39 -11.50
C THR A 45 26.23 -48.55 -11.73
N SER A 46 25.22 -49.12 -12.40
CA SER A 46 23.97 -48.45 -12.77
C SER A 46 23.15 -47.91 -11.57
N ALA A 47 23.53 -48.30 -10.35
CA ALA A 47 22.99 -47.79 -9.09
C ALA A 47 23.51 -46.38 -8.74
N CYS A 48 24.79 -46.07 -9.01
CA CYS A 48 25.34 -44.71 -8.86
C CYS A 48 25.22 -43.89 -10.16
N GLY A 49 25.01 -44.54 -11.32
CA GLY A 49 24.96 -43.91 -12.64
C GLY A 49 23.77 -42.96 -12.89
N ARG A 50 22.71 -42.97 -12.08
CA ARG A 50 21.59 -42.01 -12.20
C ARG A 50 21.82 -40.67 -11.48
N LEU A 51 22.95 -40.51 -10.80
CA LEU A 51 23.42 -39.22 -10.26
C LEU A 51 24.49 -38.56 -11.15
N SER A 52 24.91 -39.22 -12.23
CA SER A 52 25.81 -38.65 -13.21
C SER A 52 25.04 -37.78 -14.20
N TRP A 53 25.06 -36.47 -13.96
CA TRP A 53 24.76 -35.44 -14.95
C TRP A 53 25.35 -35.80 -16.33
N GLY A 54 24.55 -35.55 -17.37
CA GLY A 54 24.97 -35.60 -18.77
C GLY A 54 26.18 -34.71 -18.98
N SER A 55 27.34 -35.34 -19.10
CA SER A 55 28.60 -34.70 -19.45
C SER A 55 28.81 -34.92 -20.95
N SER A 56 28.21 -34.07 -21.79
CA SER A 56 28.63 -33.96 -23.19
C SER A 56 29.90 -33.10 -23.23
N SER A 57 31.02 -33.77 -23.43
CA SER A 57 32.32 -33.19 -23.69
C SER A 57 32.35 -32.50 -25.07
N SER A 58 32.48 -31.18 -25.06
CA SER A 58 33.10 -30.45 -26.18
C SER A 58 33.98 -29.35 -25.62
N SER A 59 35.27 -29.45 -25.93
CA SER A 59 36.36 -28.55 -25.58
C SER A 59 36.08 -27.08 -25.95
N GLY A 60 36.14 -26.18 -24.97
CA GLY A 60 36.21 -24.74 -25.20
C GLY A 60 35.80 -23.88 -23.99
N SER A 61 36.79 -23.36 -23.27
CA SER A 61 36.72 -22.24 -22.29
C SER A 61 35.99 -22.46 -20.94
N PRO A 62 36.44 -21.81 -19.84
CA PRO A 62 35.84 -21.96 -18.52
C PRO A 62 34.65 -20.99 -18.39
N GLN A 63 33.44 -21.48 -18.65
CA GLN A 63 32.22 -20.78 -18.23
C GLN A 63 31.42 -21.69 -17.28
N ASN A 64 31.02 -21.06 -16.18
CA ASN A 64 30.40 -21.63 -14.98
C ASN A 64 29.28 -22.63 -15.28
N PRO A 65 29.13 -23.72 -14.49
CA PRO A 65 28.10 -24.71 -14.72
C PRO A 65 26.70 -24.13 -14.46
N ALA A 66 25.83 -24.39 -15.45
CA ALA A 66 24.37 -24.39 -15.44
C ALA A 66 23.68 -24.15 -14.08
N PHE A 67 23.18 -22.92 -13.93
CA PHE A 67 22.32 -22.48 -12.83
C PHE A 67 20.88 -22.95 -13.08
N SER A 68 20.56 -24.19 -12.72
CA SER A 68 19.18 -24.70 -12.76
C SER A 68 18.49 -24.44 -11.42
N GLY A 69 17.46 -23.59 -11.41
CA GLY A 69 16.60 -23.29 -10.26
C GLY A 69 16.66 -21.82 -9.81
N ALA A 70 16.18 -20.89 -10.63
CA ALA A 70 16.09 -19.48 -10.25
C ALA A 70 14.76 -19.21 -9.52
N ILE A 71 14.86 -18.91 -8.23
CA ILE A 71 13.79 -18.31 -7.43
C ILE A 71 14.08 -16.81 -7.36
N TRP A 72 13.17 -16.00 -7.90
CA TRP A 72 13.35 -14.55 -8.03
C TRP A 72 12.50 -13.79 -6.99
N ALA A 73 13.14 -12.89 -6.26
CA ALA A 73 12.56 -11.90 -5.36
C ALA A 73 13.40 -10.63 -5.50
N ASP A 74 12.78 -9.46 -5.56
CA ASP A 74 13.48 -8.19 -5.81
C ASP A 74 13.07 -7.16 -4.76
N TYR A 75 13.45 -7.44 -3.51
CA TYR A 75 13.26 -6.50 -2.41
C TYR A 75 13.84 -5.11 -2.70
N PRO A 76 15.00 -4.94 -3.36
CA PRO A 76 15.47 -3.62 -3.78
C PRO A 76 14.44 -2.82 -4.57
N ALA A 77 13.87 -3.39 -5.64
CA ALA A 77 12.83 -2.72 -6.41
C ALA A 77 11.56 -2.45 -5.57
N LEU A 78 11.12 -3.43 -4.78
CA LEU A 78 9.92 -3.27 -3.95
C LEU A 78 10.07 -2.16 -2.91
N ILE A 79 11.21 -2.11 -2.23
CA ILE A 79 11.52 -1.07 -1.24
C ILE A 79 11.66 0.30 -1.91
N GLU A 80 12.25 0.36 -3.10
CA GLU A 80 12.34 1.59 -3.88
C GLU A 80 10.96 2.14 -4.22
N VAL A 81 10.05 1.31 -4.71
CA VAL A 81 8.65 1.70 -4.98
C VAL A 81 7.99 2.18 -3.68
N GLN A 82 8.05 1.40 -2.61
CA GLN A 82 7.42 1.76 -1.32
C GLN A 82 7.94 3.09 -0.75
N THR A 83 9.26 3.33 -0.83
CA THR A 83 9.87 4.57 -0.33
C THR A 83 9.59 5.77 -1.24
N THR A 84 9.60 5.58 -2.56
CA THR A 84 9.31 6.64 -3.53
C THR A 84 7.89 7.15 -3.41
N VAL A 85 6.92 6.25 -3.29
CA VAL A 85 5.51 6.58 -3.06
C VAL A 85 5.36 7.42 -1.82
N PHE A 86 6.01 6.99 -0.76
CA PHE A 86 5.92 7.69 0.50
C PHE A 86 6.61 9.05 0.46
N ASP A 87 7.76 9.17 -0.20
CA ASP A 87 8.44 10.45 -0.41
C ASP A 87 7.57 11.41 -1.25
N GLN A 88 6.88 10.92 -2.29
CA GLN A 88 5.93 11.72 -3.08
C GLN A 88 4.72 12.19 -2.26
N LEU A 89 4.15 11.31 -1.43
CA LEU A 89 3.08 11.66 -0.50
C LEU A 89 3.58 12.66 0.56
N LEU A 90 4.83 12.54 1.01
CA LEU A 90 5.48 13.46 1.94
C LEU A 90 5.74 14.84 1.35
N ASP A 91 6.19 14.93 0.11
CA ASP A 91 6.33 16.21 -0.59
C ASP A 91 4.96 16.89 -0.73
N GLU A 92 3.91 16.10 -0.98
CA GLU A 92 2.54 16.58 -0.99
C GLU A 92 2.07 17.08 0.41
N PHE A 93 2.56 16.46 1.50
CA PHE A 93 2.36 16.93 2.87
C PHE A 93 3.19 18.19 3.22
N ALA A 94 4.38 18.35 2.64
CA ALA A 94 5.27 19.49 2.86
C ALA A 94 4.73 20.79 2.26
N HIS A 95 3.87 20.71 1.23
CA HIS A 95 3.17 21.87 0.66
C HIS A 95 1.99 22.39 1.51
N GLY A 96 1.99 22.11 2.82
CA GLY A 96 1.25 22.90 3.82
C GLY A 96 -0.20 22.48 4.05
N ALA A 97 -0.64 21.35 3.50
CA ALA A 97 -1.89 20.76 3.93
C ALA A 97 -1.73 19.24 3.96
N THR A 98 -2.11 18.58 5.04
CA THR A 98 -2.37 17.13 5.03
C THR A 98 -3.84 16.92 4.69
N THR A 99 -4.23 15.71 4.29
CA THR A 99 -5.66 15.32 4.19
C THR A 99 -6.39 15.59 5.50
N SER A 100 -5.74 15.33 6.63
CA SER A 100 -6.23 15.65 7.97
C SER A 100 -6.39 17.16 8.24
N SER A 101 -5.40 17.99 7.89
CA SER A 101 -5.52 19.45 8.09
C SER A 101 -6.60 20.04 7.22
N LEU A 102 -6.77 19.52 6.00
CA LEU A 102 -7.82 19.94 5.09
C LEU A 102 -9.21 19.54 5.58
N GLY A 103 -9.35 18.31 6.10
CA GLY A 103 -10.57 17.87 6.76
C GLY A 103 -10.94 18.77 7.95
N LEU A 104 -9.95 19.24 8.70
CA LEU A 104 -10.16 20.19 9.80
C LEU A 104 -10.59 21.58 9.31
N GLU A 105 -10.00 22.09 8.23
CA GLU A 105 -10.43 23.36 7.63
C GLU A 105 -11.87 23.28 7.08
N ILE A 106 -12.22 22.18 6.41
CA ILE A 106 -13.60 21.90 5.98
C ILE A 106 -14.53 21.82 7.20
N LYS A 107 -14.08 21.22 8.31
CA LYS A 107 -14.86 21.14 9.56
C LYS A 107 -15.14 22.51 10.17
N LYS A 108 -14.18 23.42 10.18
CA LYS A 108 -14.40 24.80 10.64
C LYS A 108 -15.40 25.53 9.75
N ALA A 109 -15.25 25.38 8.44
CA ALA A 109 -16.16 25.99 7.48
C ALA A 109 -17.58 25.42 7.62
N GLU A 110 -17.73 24.11 7.86
CA GLU A 110 -19.02 23.48 8.22
C GLU A 110 -19.65 24.16 9.44
N MET A 111 -18.90 24.36 10.52
CA MET A 111 -19.39 25.01 11.74
C MET A 111 -19.83 26.45 11.46
N ALA A 112 -19.00 27.24 10.78
CA ALA A 112 -19.33 28.60 10.38
C ALA A 112 -20.58 28.68 9.47
N THR A 113 -20.76 27.69 8.60
CA THR A 113 -21.94 27.60 7.73
C THR A 113 -23.19 27.22 8.52
N THR A 114 -23.07 26.40 9.56
CA THR A 114 -24.19 26.00 10.42
C THR A 114 -24.75 27.20 11.18
N ASP A 115 -23.87 28.06 11.70
CA ASP A 115 -24.27 29.31 12.34
C ASP A 115 -25.00 30.24 11.36
N LEU A 116 -24.55 30.27 10.09
CA LEU A 116 -25.22 31.01 9.02
C LEU A 116 -26.65 30.49 8.78
N VAL A 117 -26.88 29.16 8.77
CA VAL A 117 -28.25 28.59 8.64
C VAL A 117 -29.17 29.17 9.70
N ALA A 118 -28.72 29.22 10.96
CA ALA A 118 -29.53 29.70 12.08
C ALA A 118 -29.92 31.17 11.90
N LEU A 119 -29.01 32.00 11.40
CA LEU A 119 -29.27 33.42 11.14
C LEU A 119 -30.21 33.64 9.96
N ILE A 120 -30.05 32.89 8.86
CA ILE A 120 -30.97 32.94 7.70
C ILE A 120 -32.41 32.67 8.13
N ARG A 121 -32.62 31.69 9.01
CA ARG A 121 -33.97 31.35 9.51
C ARG A 121 -34.66 32.49 10.26
N HIS A 122 -33.91 33.43 10.81
CA HIS A 122 -34.45 34.57 11.56
C HIS A 122 -34.32 35.90 10.81
N SER A 123 -34.07 35.84 9.50
CA SER A 123 -33.93 37.01 8.62
C SER A 123 -35.21 37.33 7.84
N ASP A 124 -35.25 38.56 7.29
CA ASP A 124 -36.31 39.07 6.43
C ASP A 124 -36.11 38.72 4.93
N LEU A 125 -35.28 37.71 4.62
CA LEU A 125 -35.07 37.26 3.25
C LEU A 125 -36.32 36.62 2.66
N LYS A 126 -36.60 36.94 1.39
CA LYS A 126 -37.77 36.40 0.66
C LYS A 126 -37.65 34.90 0.43
N SER A 127 -36.43 34.40 0.24
CA SER A 127 -36.16 32.97 0.03
C SER A 127 -35.58 32.28 1.27
N ARG A 128 -35.79 32.83 2.48
CA ARG A 128 -35.15 32.35 3.73
C ARG A 128 -35.27 30.85 3.95
N GLU A 129 -36.43 30.25 3.68
CA GLU A 129 -36.67 28.82 3.90
C GLU A 129 -35.88 27.97 2.89
N THR A 130 -35.96 28.31 1.61
CA THR A 130 -35.22 27.65 0.53
C THR A 130 -33.70 27.75 0.74
N LEU A 131 -33.23 28.94 1.14
CA LEU A 131 -31.82 29.20 1.36
C LEU A 131 -31.32 28.47 2.61
N ALA A 132 -32.06 28.50 3.72
CA ALA A 132 -31.74 27.75 4.93
C ALA A 132 -31.74 26.23 4.70
N TYR A 133 -32.68 25.71 3.90
CA TYR A 133 -32.73 24.30 3.52
C TYR A 133 -31.48 23.90 2.72
N THR A 134 -31.19 24.61 1.64
CA THR A 134 -30.07 24.31 0.74
C THR A 134 -28.72 24.43 1.47
N LEU A 135 -28.58 25.43 2.34
CA LEU A 135 -27.38 25.62 3.14
C LEU A 135 -27.21 24.51 4.19
N GLY A 136 -28.31 23.96 4.71
CA GLY A 136 -28.31 22.76 5.55
C GLY A 136 -27.83 21.50 4.81
N GLU A 137 -28.27 21.28 3.57
CA GLU A 137 -27.77 20.17 2.74
C GLU A 137 -26.28 20.30 2.44
N PHE A 138 -25.82 21.54 2.20
CA PHE A 138 -24.41 21.83 2.00
C PHE A 138 -23.58 21.55 3.26
N VAL A 139 -24.03 21.97 4.45
CA VAL A 139 -23.40 21.63 5.74
C VAL A 139 -23.27 20.12 5.92
N ALA A 140 -24.34 19.37 5.63
CA ALA A 140 -24.32 17.92 5.72
C ALA A 140 -23.28 17.30 4.77
N SER A 141 -23.19 17.81 3.53
CA SER A 141 -22.21 17.39 2.53
C SER A 141 -20.77 17.73 2.94
N ALA A 142 -20.53 18.92 3.49
CA ALA A 142 -19.22 19.34 4.01
C ALA A 142 -18.76 18.45 5.17
N ARG A 143 -19.70 18.08 6.06
CA ARG A 143 -19.45 17.14 7.16
C ARG A 143 -19.06 15.75 6.65
N MET A 144 -19.71 15.27 5.59
CA MET A 144 -19.35 14.01 4.95
C MET A 144 -17.96 14.07 4.32
N ALA A 145 -17.64 15.16 3.62
CA ALA A 145 -16.33 15.38 3.01
C ALA A 145 -15.20 15.39 4.06
N GLY A 146 -15.36 16.15 5.14
CA GLY A 146 -14.37 16.20 6.22
C GLY A 146 -14.12 14.82 6.86
N ARG A 147 -15.18 14.01 7.04
CA ARG A 147 -15.06 12.64 7.56
C ARG A 147 -14.39 11.68 6.56
N ALA A 148 -14.71 11.81 5.28
CA ALA A 148 -14.14 10.97 4.24
C ALA A 148 -12.63 11.23 4.08
N LEU A 149 -12.20 12.49 4.16
CA LEU A 149 -10.78 12.84 4.13
C LEU A 149 -10.04 12.30 5.36
N ALA A 150 -10.66 12.36 6.54
CA ALA A 150 -10.09 11.77 7.75
C ALA A 150 -9.97 10.23 7.68
N ARG A 151 -10.94 9.56 7.04
CA ARG A 151 -10.86 8.11 6.80
C ARG A 151 -9.76 7.76 5.80
N LEU A 152 -9.60 8.53 4.72
CA LEU A 152 -8.52 8.35 3.76
C LEU A 152 -7.15 8.46 4.44
N ASP A 153 -6.96 9.49 5.26
CA ASP A 153 -5.75 9.69 6.06
C ASP A 153 -5.46 8.48 6.97
N ALA A 154 -6.48 7.96 7.65
CA ALA A 154 -6.35 6.76 8.49
C ALA A 154 -6.02 5.51 7.68
N LYS A 155 -6.60 5.33 6.48
CA LYS A 155 -6.31 4.20 5.58
C LYS A 155 -4.88 4.23 5.07
N MET A 156 -4.40 5.40 4.66
CA MET A 156 -3.02 5.59 4.21
C MET A 156 -2.02 5.30 5.34
N ASN A 157 -2.27 5.83 6.54
CA ASN A 157 -1.42 5.57 7.70
C ASN A 157 -1.43 4.07 8.09
N GLY A 158 -2.60 3.42 8.06
CA GLY A 158 -2.72 1.99 8.32
C GLY A 158 -2.01 1.12 7.28
N ALA A 159 -2.04 1.50 6.00
CA ALA A 159 -1.29 0.83 4.95
C ALA A 159 0.23 0.95 5.18
N LEU A 160 0.71 2.13 5.56
CA LEU A 160 2.11 2.33 5.92
C LEU A 160 2.53 1.46 7.11
N ASP A 161 1.68 1.37 8.14
CA ASP A 161 1.90 0.48 9.29
C ASP A 161 2.01 -1.00 8.85
N ASN A 162 1.12 -1.44 7.96
CA ASN A 162 1.16 -2.79 7.41
C ASN A 162 2.46 -3.04 6.61
N VAL A 163 2.91 -2.08 5.80
CA VAL A 163 4.17 -2.18 5.03
C VAL A 163 5.38 -2.26 5.97
N LEU A 164 5.45 -1.41 6.99
CA LEU A 164 6.52 -1.44 7.99
C LEU A 164 6.56 -2.78 8.72
N ALA A 165 5.41 -3.27 9.19
CA ALA A 165 5.30 -4.54 9.89
C ALA A 165 5.69 -5.72 8.98
N MET A 166 5.26 -5.70 7.72
CA MET A 166 5.57 -6.74 6.76
C MET A 166 7.05 -6.78 6.38
N ASN A 167 7.68 -5.61 6.23
CA ASN A 167 9.11 -5.50 5.97
C ASN A 167 9.95 -5.95 7.18
N ASP A 168 9.56 -5.60 8.42
CA ASP A 168 10.21 -6.10 9.64
C ASP A 168 10.05 -7.62 9.78
N TYR A 169 8.86 -8.16 9.50
CA TYR A 169 8.63 -9.61 9.47
C TYR A 169 9.51 -10.31 8.43
N ALA A 170 9.56 -9.79 7.20
CA ALA A 170 10.41 -10.34 6.14
C ALA A 170 11.89 -10.35 6.55
N LEU A 171 12.38 -9.25 7.14
CA LEU A 171 13.77 -9.16 7.61
C LEU A 171 14.08 -10.23 8.66
N ARG A 172 13.21 -10.41 9.65
CA ARG A 172 13.39 -11.40 10.71
C ARG A 172 13.33 -12.83 10.19
N ALA A 173 12.37 -13.14 9.32
CA ALA A 173 12.22 -14.46 8.73
C ALA A 173 13.46 -14.85 7.90
N ILE A 174 14.02 -13.91 7.12
CA ILE A 174 15.23 -14.16 6.34
C ILE A 174 16.46 -14.36 7.25
N ASP A 175 16.58 -13.57 8.32
CA ASP A 175 17.69 -13.69 9.29
C ASP A 175 17.65 -15.03 10.05
N GLU A 176 16.46 -15.45 10.48
CA GLU A 176 16.24 -16.74 11.15
C GLU A 176 16.58 -17.92 10.23
N ALA A 177 16.14 -17.87 8.98
CA ALA A 177 16.46 -18.91 7.99
C ALA A 177 17.99 -19.02 7.77
N ARG A 178 18.68 -17.87 7.75
CA ARG A 178 20.13 -17.80 7.54
C ARG A 178 20.92 -18.32 8.74
N SER A 179 20.54 -17.94 9.96
CA SER A 179 21.21 -18.39 11.19
C SER A 179 21.03 -19.90 11.42
N THR A 180 19.89 -20.45 11.00
CA THR A 180 19.63 -21.89 11.02
C THR A 180 20.51 -22.64 10.02
N GLU A 181 20.74 -22.07 8.83
CA GLU A 181 21.61 -22.65 7.80
C GLU A 181 23.08 -22.73 8.25
N SER A 182 23.59 -21.70 8.94
CA SER A 182 24.97 -21.64 9.42
C SER A 182 25.23 -22.47 10.69
N THR A 183 24.21 -22.69 11.52
CA THR A 183 24.34 -23.41 12.81
C THR A 183 24.15 -24.92 12.68
N MET A 184 23.37 -25.38 11.69
CA MET A 184 23.22 -26.82 11.45
C MET A 184 24.48 -27.41 10.79
N LEU A 185 25.30 -28.10 11.59
CA LEU A 185 26.23 -29.11 11.08
C LEU A 185 25.48 -30.05 10.13
N SER A 186 26.06 -30.34 8.98
CA SER A 186 25.48 -31.09 7.85
C SER A 186 24.87 -32.45 8.23
N ILE A 187 25.24 -33.02 9.38
CA ILE A 187 24.76 -34.30 9.92
C ILE A 187 23.41 -34.14 10.65
N ALA A 188 23.20 -33.04 11.38
CA ALA A 188 21.94 -32.78 12.11
C ALA A 188 20.76 -32.55 11.15
N ARG A 189 21.04 -31.93 9.99
CA ARG A 189 20.06 -31.67 8.93
C ARG A 189 19.51 -32.95 8.29
N ALA A 190 20.31 -34.02 8.26
CA ALA A 190 19.92 -35.32 7.72
C ALA A 190 19.04 -36.13 8.69
N PHE A 191 19.14 -35.87 10.01
CA PHE A 191 18.45 -36.65 11.05
C PHE A 191 17.16 -36.02 11.58
N TRP A 192 17.01 -34.68 11.60
CA TRP A 192 15.87 -34.03 12.26
C TRP A 192 14.93 -33.19 11.38
N GLY A 193 15.08 -33.26 10.06
CA GLY A 193 14.25 -32.48 9.15
C GLY A 193 14.77 -31.06 9.00
N SER A 194 14.97 -30.65 7.75
CA SER A 194 15.54 -29.37 7.37
C SER A 194 14.51 -28.24 7.51
N GLY A 195 14.91 -27.13 8.12
CA GLY A 195 14.22 -25.85 7.91
C GLY A 195 14.17 -25.47 6.42
N LYS A 196 13.22 -24.61 6.03
CA LYS A 196 13.10 -24.14 4.64
C LYS A 196 14.41 -23.47 4.19
N PRO A 197 14.86 -23.67 2.94
CA PRO A 197 16.05 -22.99 2.43
C PRO A 197 15.83 -21.47 2.39
N VAL A 198 16.87 -20.69 2.68
CA VAL A 198 16.80 -19.21 2.75
C VAL A 198 16.18 -18.60 1.49
N ALA A 199 16.50 -19.15 0.30
CA ALA A 199 15.94 -18.66 -0.95
C ALA A 199 14.42 -18.86 -1.08
N GLU A 200 13.87 -19.91 -0.48
CA GLU A 200 12.42 -20.14 -0.44
C GLU A 200 11.76 -19.17 0.53
N VAL A 201 12.35 -18.94 1.71
CA VAL A 201 11.87 -17.96 2.69
C VAL A 201 11.87 -16.54 2.11
N VAL A 202 12.94 -16.15 1.40
CA VAL A 202 13.03 -14.85 0.71
C VAL A 202 11.89 -14.70 -0.31
N LYS A 203 11.59 -15.74 -1.10
CA LYS A 203 10.50 -15.70 -2.09
C LYS A 203 9.13 -15.60 -1.43
N GLU A 204 8.87 -16.44 -0.44
CA GLU A 204 7.59 -16.51 0.27
C GLU A 204 7.27 -15.17 0.94
N THR A 205 8.25 -14.61 1.64
CA THR A 205 8.11 -13.29 2.28
C THR A 205 7.95 -12.17 1.25
N PHE A 206 8.63 -12.25 0.10
CA PHE A 206 8.50 -11.26 -0.98
C PHE A 206 7.09 -11.27 -1.58
N VAL A 207 6.58 -12.45 -1.94
CA VAL A 207 5.21 -12.60 -2.47
C VAL A 207 4.19 -12.11 -1.45
N THR A 208 4.38 -12.48 -0.18
CA THR A 208 3.51 -12.00 0.91
C THR A 208 3.55 -10.47 1.03
N ALA A 209 4.72 -9.85 0.90
CA ALA A 209 4.86 -8.40 0.95
C ALA A 209 4.16 -7.70 -0.23
N MET A 210 4.25 -8.29 -1.43
CA MET A 210 3.53 -7.84 -2.62
C MET A 210 2.02 -7.97 -2.47
N ASP A 211 1.52 -9.07 -1.91
CA ASP A 211 0.09 -9.27 -1.69
C ASP A 211 -0.45 -8.26 -0.65
N VAL A 212 0.26 -8.08 0.47
CA VAL A 212 -0.12 -7.08 1.49
C VAL A 212 -0.12 -5.66 0.92
N LEU A 213 0.88 -5.28 0.11
CA LEU A 213 0.90 -3.96 -0.52
C LEU A 213 -0.28 -3.78 -1.49
N GLY A 214 -0.60 -4.81 -2.28
CA GLY A 214 -1.68 -4.80 -3.25
C GLY A 214 -3.06 -4.63 -2.58
N ASP A 215 -3.32 -5.43 -1.54
CA ASP A 215 -4.55 -5.34 -0.75
C ASP A 215 -4.75 -3.94 -0.13
N ASN A 216 -3.66 -3.33 0.34
CA ASN A 216 -3.72 -1.99 0.91
C ASN A 216 -3.98 -0.93 -0.17
N LEU A 217 -3.36 -1.07 -1.34
CA LEU A 217 -3.53 -0.15 -2.47
C LEU A 217 -4.97 -0.15 -2.97
N GLU A 218 -5.57 -1.32 -3.19
CA GLU A 218 -6.98 -1.45 -3.61
C GLU A 218 -7.92 -0.74 -2.62
N ARG A 219 -7.70 -0.96 -1.31
CA ARG A 219 -8.51 -0.32 -0.26
C ARG A 219 -8.36 1.20 -0.25
N ILE A 220 -7.17 1.73 -0.52
CA ILE A 220 -6.96 3.18 -0.58
C ILE A 220 -7.63 3.76 -1.84
N VAL A 221 -7.50 3.10 -2.99
CA VAL A 221 -8.13 3.53 -4.25
C VAL A 221 -9.65 3.65 -4.08
N LEU A 222 -10.30 2.65 -3.48
CA LEU A 222 -11.74 2.71 -3.19
C LEU A 222 -12.13 3.89 -2.29
N GLU A 223 -11.31 4.20 -1.27
CA GLU A 223 -11.57 5.34 -0.39
C GLU A 223 -11.33 6.68 -1.10
N ILE A 224 -10.37 6.75 -2.03
CA ILE A 224 -10.11 7.92 -2.90
C ILE A 224 -11.31 8.18 -3.81
N GLU A 225 -11.84 7.16 -4.47
CA GLU A 225 -13.02 7.28 -5.34
C GLU A 225 -14.23 7.77 -4.56
N THR A 226 -14.45 7.21 -3.37
CA THR A 226 -15.50 7.64 -2.45
C THR A 226 -15.32 9.12 -2.05
N ASN A 227 -14.10 9.54 -1.74
CA ASN A 227 -13.79 10.93 -1.43
C ASN A 227 -14.08 11.85 -2.61
N SER A 228 -13.72 11.45 -3.82
CA SER A 228 -13.93 12.24 -5.04
C SER A 228 -15.43 12.51 -5.25
N GLN A 229 -16.27 11.46 -5.18
CA GLN A 229 -17.73 11.59 -5.30
C GLN A 229 -18.35 12.52 -4.24
N ILE A 230 -17.86 12.43 -2.99
CA ILE A 230 -18.34 13.29 -1.90
C ILE A 230 -17.93 14.75 -2.13
N LEU A 231 -16.72 15.00 -2.63
CA LEU A 231 -16.23 16.35 -2.95
C LEU A 231 -16.99 16.96 -4.15
N ASP A 232 -17.36 16.15 -5.14
CA ASP A 232 -18.19 16.57 -6.28
C ASP A 232 -19.62 16.92 -5.84
N THR A 233 -20.22 16.10 -4.97
CA THR A 233 -21.52 16.40 -4.36
C THR A 233 -21.48 17.72 -3.60
N LEU A 234 -20.39 17.98 -2.85
CA LEU A 234 -20.19 19.24 -2.15
C LEU A 234 -20.10 20.44 -3.13
N GLU A 235 -19.47 20.27 -4.29
CA GLU A 235 -19.45 21.28 -5.35
C GLU A 235 -20.85 21.56 -5.92
N GLU A 236 -21.62 20.52 -6.22
CA GLU A 236 -22.98 20.66 -6.77
C GLU A 236 -23.89 21.46 -5.82
N LYS A 237 -23.81 21.17 -4.51
CA LYS A 237 -24.56 21.91 -3.48
C LYS A 237 -24.11 23.38 -3.40
N LEU A 238 -22.80 23.64 -3.53
CA LEU A 238 -22.28 25.01 -3.59
C LEU A 238 -22.78 25.77 -4.84
N ALA A 239 -22.81 25.11 -6.00
CA ALA A 239 -23.32 25.69 -7.24
C ALA A 239 -24.82 26.00 -7.17
N THR A 240 -25.60 25.11 -6.54
CA THR A 240 -27.03 25.31 -6.30
C THR A 240 -27.27 26.52 -5.40
N LEU A 241 -26.53 26.63 -4.28
CA LEU A 241 -26.58 27.80 -3.39
C LEU A 241 -26.29 29.10 -4.15
N GLN A 242 -25.30 29.09 -5.04
CA GLN A 242 -24.99 30.24 -5.88
C GLN A 242 -26.15 30.61 -6.81
N SER A 243 -26.80 29.64 -7.45
CA SER A 243 -27.94 29.90 -8.34
C SER A 243 -29.14 30.50 -7.61
N ILE A 244 -29.38 30.10 -6.35
CA ILE A 244 -30.49 30.61 -5.53
C ILE A 244 -30.20 32.05 -5.11
N ALA A 245 -28.99 32.32 -4.60
CA ALA A 245 -28.62 33.66 -4.15
C ALA A 245 -28.59 34.68 -5.30
N THR A 246 -28.13 34.29 -6.49
CA THR A 246 -28.12 35.17 -7.68
C THR A 246 -29.52 35.44 -8.25
N ARG A 247 -30.49 34.53 -8.05
CA ARG A 247 -31.90 34.79 -8.39
C ARG A 247 -32.60 35.70 -7.39
N GLU A 248 -32.13 35.73 -6.14
CA GLU A 248 -32.66 36.59 -5.08
C GLU A 248 -32.18 38.05 -5.20
N ASP A 249 -31.07 38.30 -5.91
CA ASP A 249 -30.57 39.64 -6.24
C ASP A 249 -29.95 39.70 -7.66
N VAL A 250 -30.65 40.37 -8.59
CA VAL A 250 -30.29 40.44 -10.03
C VAL A 250 -29.02 41.28 -10.28
N SER A 251 -28.54 42.04 -9.30
CA SER A 251 -27.31 42.82 -9.43
C SER A 251 -26.19 42.26 -8.55
N ILE A 252 -25.19 41.69 -9.20
CA ILE A 252 -23.81 41.48 -8.70
C ILE A 252 -23.60 40.19 -7.88
N ALA A 253 -23.20 39.11 -8.55
CA ALA A 253 -22.17 38.19 -8.05
C ALA A 253 -21.71 37.26 -9.20
N ALA A 254 -20.78 37.73 -10.03
CA ALA A 254 -20.17 36.90 -11.06
C ALA A 254 -19.20 35.83 -10.48
N ASN A 255 -18.91 35.87 -9.17
CA ASN A 255 -17.86 35.04 -8.57
C ASN A 255 -18.35 34.17 -7.40
N ARG A 256 -18.05 32.85 -7.46
CA ARG A 256 -18.49 31.85 -6.48
C ARG A 256 -17.99 32.16 -5.05
N GLU A 257 -16.83 32.80 -4.95
CA GLU A 257 -16.15 33.09 -3.69
C GLU A 257 -16.80 34.22 -2.88
N GLU A 258 -17.61 35.09 -3.47
CA GLU A 258 -18.09 36.32 -2.78
C GLU A 258 -19.53 36.21 -2.25
N LEU A 259 -20.24 35.17 -2.65
CA LEU A 259 -21.69 35.09 -2.56
C LEU A 259 -22.21 34.86 -1.13
N LEU A 260 -21.50 34.07 -0.32
CA LEU A 260 -21.83 33.87 1.09
C LEU A 260 -21.53 35.12 1.94
N SER A 261 -20.51 35.90 1.57
CA SER A 261 -20.21 37.20 2.19
C SER A 261 -21.25 38.26 1.86
N TYR A 262 -21.78 38.21 0.64
CA TYR A 262 -22.87 39.07 0.22
C TYR A 262 -24.19 38.77 0.98
N LEU A 263 -24.57 37.50 1.09
CA LEU A 263 -25.76 37.09 1.85
C LEU A 263 -25.71 37.60 3.30
N TRP A 264 -24.53 37.57 3.91
CA TRP A 264 -24.31 38.08 5.27
C TRP A 264 -24.51 39.58 5.42
N THR A 265 -24.03 40.37 4.44
CA THR A 265 -24.25 41.83 4.44
C THR A 265 -25.73 42.21 4.32
N LYS A 266 -26.53 41.37 3.64
CA LYS A 266 -27.97 41.57 3.48
C LYS A 266 -28.79 41.15 4.71
N LEU A 267 -28.25 40.25 5.53
CA LEU A 267 -28.95 39.58 6.63
C LEU A 267 -29.03 40.35 7.96
N GLY A 268 -28.42 41.53 8.07
CA GLY A 268 -28.44 42.30 9.31
C GLY A 268 -27.35 43.38 9.38
N GLY A 269 -27.49 44.42 8.57
CA GLY A 269 -26.55 45.53 8.45
C GLY A 269 -26.35 46.33 9.74
N ASN A 270 -25.37 45.91 10.55
CA ASN A 270 -24.56 46.80 11.36
C ASN A 270 -23.08 46.45 11.13
N ARG A 271 -22.23 47.45 10.86
CA ARG A 271 -20.77 47.24 10.65
C ARG A 271 -20.10 46.57 11.86
N SER A 272 -20.69 46.69 13.06
CA SER A 272 -20.24 46.00 14.27
C SER A 272 -20.44 44.49 14.20
N ASP A 273 -21.57 44.02 13.64
CA ASP A 273 -21.88 42.60 13.53
C ASP A 273 -21.06 41.97 12.38
N LEU A 274 -20.87 42.69 11.27
CA LEU A 274 -19.95 42.27 10.21
C LEU A 274 -18.52 42.00 10.71
N ARG A 275 -18.01 42.78 11.68
CA ARG A 275 -16.70 42.53 12.31
C ARG A 275 -16.69 41.25 13.16
N ASN A 276 -17.82 40.89 13.77
CA ASN A 276 -17.95 39.64 14.53
C ASN A 276 -17.99 38.41 13.63
N TYR A 277 -18.48 38.55 12.39
CA TYR A 277 -18.70 37.44 11.47
C TYR A 277 -17.73 37.39 10.27
N ASP A 278 -16.82 38.35 10.13
CA ASP A 278 -15.73 38.38 9.12
C ASP A 278 -14.91 37.08 9.10
N ARG A 279 -14.72 36.46 10.27
CA ARG A 279 -14.02 35.18 10.42
C ARG A 279 -14.79 34.03 9.75
N ASN A 280 -16.09 33.97 9.97
CA ASN A 280 -16.97 32.96 9.37
C ASN A 280 -17.08 33.17 7.87
N LEU A 281 -17.16 34.43 7.40
CA LEU A 281 -17.16 34.74 5.98
C LEU A 281 -15.88 34.35 5.26
N LYS A 282 -14.71 34.64 5.86
CA LYS A 282 -13.43 34.17 5.33
C LYS A 282 -13.36 32.65 5.25
N MET A 283 -13.87 31.94 6.27
CA MET A 283 -13.94 30.46 6.28
C MET A 283 -14.86 29.90 5.18
N LEU A 284 -15.95 30.59 4.85
CA LEU A 284 -16.86 30.21 3.78
C LEU A 284 -16.25 30.42 2.39
N ARG A 285 -15.54 31.54 2.17
CA ARG A 285 -14.77 31.76 0.92
C ARG A 285 -13.69 30.71 0.76
N SER A 286 -13.00 30.39 1.84
CA SER A 286 -11.92 29.41 1.81
C SER A 286 -12.44 27.98 1.63
N LEU A 287 -13.72 27.68 1.88
CA LEU A 287 -14.27 26.34 1.66
C LEU A 287 -14.27 25.90 0.19
N ALA A 288 -14.55 26.80 -0.75
CA ALA A 288 -14.42 26.50 -2.17
C ALA A 288 -12.96 26.18 -2.56
N ASN A 289 -12.01 26.88 -1.93
CA ASN A 289 -10.58 26.63 -2.11
C ASN A 289 -10.14 25.33 -1.45
N TYR A 290 -10.56 25.06 -0.21
CA TYR A 290 -10.29 23.80 0.49
C TYR A 290 -10.82 22.61 -0.29
N ARG A 291 -12.02 22.71 -0.87
CA ARG A 291 -12.58 21.68 -1.74
C ARG A 291 -11.72 21.46 -3.00
N LYS A 292 -11.33 22.53 -3.71
CA LYS A 292 -10.46 22.41 -4.89
C LYS A 292 -9.11 21.78 -4.54
N THR A 293 -8.50 22.22 -3.44
CA THR A 293 -7.26 21.63 -2.92
C THR A 293 -7.46 20.16 -2.55
N ALA A 294 -8.61 19.80 -1.96
CA ALA A 294 -8.92 18.41 -1.61
C ALA A 294 -9.01 17.54 -2.85
N GLN A 295 -9.70 18.03 -3.88
CA GLN A 295 -9.90 17.31 -5.12
C GLN A 295 -8.59 17.12 -5.89
N ALA A 296 -7.77 18.18 -5.99
CA ALA A 296 -6.45 18.11 -6.60
C ALA A 296 -5.56 17.07 -5.88
N ARG A 297 -5.63 17.03 -4.55
CA ARG A 297 -4.89 16.06 -3.75
C ARG A 297 -5.35 14.63 -3.94
N VAL A 298 -6.65 14.40 -3.84
CA VAL A 298 -7.24 13.07 -4.07
C VAL A 298 -6.85 12.54 -5.45
N ALA A 299 -6.84 13.41 -6.47
CA ALA A 299 -6.37 13.06 -7.81
C ALA A 299 -4.87 12.78 -7.89
N ALA A 300 -4.02 13.58 -7.23
CA ALA A 300 -2.57 13.36 -7.19
C ALA A 300 -2.23 12.04 -6.48
N THR A 301 -2.85 11.76 -5.33
CA THR A 301 -2.68 10.49 -4.62
C THR A 301 -3.12 9.30 -5.49
N LEU A 302 -4.22 9.42 -6.24
CA LEU A 302 -4.66 8.36 -7.16
C LEU A 302 -3.61 8.09 -8.24
N TYR A 303 -3.07 9.14 -8.85
CA TYR A 303 -2.04 9.02 -9.88
C TYR A 303 -0.79 8.28 -9.35
N VAL A 304 -0.33 8.65 -8.15
CA VAL A 304 0.79 7.96 -7.50
C VAL A 304 0.48 6.47 -7.32
N LEU A 305 -0.69 6.13 -6.77
CA LEU A 305 -1.07 4.73 -6.54
C LEU A 305 -1.22 3.92 -7.84
N GLN A 306 -1.67 4.55 -8.94
CA GLN A 306 -1.71 3.87 -10.24
C GLN A 306 -0.31 3.47 -10.71
N GLY A 307 0.68 4.36 -10.56
CA GLY A 307 2.08 4.04 -10.87
C GLY A 307 2.61 2.87 -10.04
N VAL A 308 2.28 2.83 -8.75
CA VAL A 308 2.65 1.69 -7.87
C VAL A 308 2.04 0.39 -8.35
N SER A 309 0.77 0.43 -8.75
CA SER A 309 0.09 -0.76 -9.24
C SER A 309 0.74 -1.31 -10.51
N GLU A 310 1.21 -0.43 -11.40
CA GLU A 310 1.96 -0.80 -12.61
C GLU A 310 3.30 -1.44 -12.25
N ASP A 311 4.09 -0.77 -11.40
CA ASP A 311 5.39 -1.29 -10.92
C ASP A 311 5.23 -2.66 -10.25
N MET A 312 4.14 -2.86 -9.51
CA MET A 312 3.85 -4.12 -8.83
C MET A 312 3.46 -5.24 -9.79
N GLU A 313 2.71 -4.93 -10.84
CA GLU A 313 2.36 -5.91 -11.87
C GLU A 313 3.60 -6.37 -12.63
N ASP A 314 4.49 -5.44 -12.98
CA ASP A 314 5.79 -5.74 -13.58
C ASP A 314 6.63 -6.64 -12.67
N MET A 315 6.67 -6.35 -11.36
CA MET A 315 7.34 -7.21 -10.38
C MET A 315 6.71 -8.61 -10.31
N ARG A 316 5.37 -8.73 -10.30
CA ARG A 316 4.70 -10.05 -10.31
C ARG A 316 5.05 -10.87 -11.54
N GLN A 317 5.07 -10.25 -12.72
CA GLN A 317 5.45 -10.91 -13.97
C GLN A 317 6.89 -11.42 -13.93
N ARG A 318 7.82 -10.64 -13.36
CA ARG A 318 9.22 -11.03 -13.18
C ARG A 318 9.39 -12.19 -12.19
N VAL A 319 8.61 -12.24 -11.10
CA VAL A 319 8.57 -13.41 -10.18
C VAL A 319 8.05 -14.66 -10.87
N ALA A 320 7.04 -14.52 -11.72
CA ALA A 320 6.40 -15.64 -12.42
C ALA A 320 7.28 -16.23 -13.53
N ALA A 321 8.17 -15.43 -14.15
CA ALA A 321 9.04 -15.84 -15.25
C ALA A 321 10.56 -15.66 -14.95
N PRO A 322 11.13 -16.41 -13.98
CA PRO A 322 12.49 -16.20 -13.49
C PRO A 322 13.60 -16.53 -14.50
N SER A 323 13.31 -17.31 -15.55
CA SER A 323 14.30 -17.68 -16.59
C SER A 323 14.74 -16.53 -17.49
N LEU A 324 14.01 -15.40 -17.50
CA LEU A 324 14.29 -14.23 -18.33
C LEU A 324 15.01 -13.11 -17.58
N ALA A 325 15.01 -13.14 -16.24
CA ALA A 325 15.37 -11.99 -15.42
C ALA A 325 16.86 -11.90 -15.00
N GLY A 326 17.64 -12.98 -15.12
CA GLY A 326 19.09 -12.99 -14.89
C GLY A 326 19.54 -12.72 -13.44
N SER A 327 20.44 -13.57 -12.94
CA SER A 327 21.16 -13.46 -11.65
C SER A 327 20.35 -13.62 -10.35
N ARG A 328 20.78 -14.60 -9.54
CA ARG A 328 20.34 -14.80 -8.14
C ARG A 328 21.00 -13.76 -7.25
N MET A 329 20.19 -12.92 -6.61
CA MET A 329 20.68 -11.96 -5.62
C MET A 329 20.98 -12.68 -4.29
N LYS A 330 22.03 -12.24 -3.59
CA LYS A 330 22.39 -12.83 -2.29
C LYS A 330 21.39 -12.39 -1.22
N PRO A 331 21.02 -13.26 -0.25
CA PRO A 331 20.11 -12.90 0.85
C PRO A 331 20.52 -11.63 1.60
N GLU A 332 21.82 -11.38 1.75
CA GLU A 332 22.35 -10.19 2.41
C GLU A 332 21.95 -8.89 1.71
N VAL A 333 21.79 -8.90 0.38
CA VAL A 333 21.38 -7.72 -0.38
C VAL A 333 19.90 -7.43 -0.15
N HIS A 334 19.04 -8.46 -0.12
CA HIS A 334 17.63 -8.30 0.25
C HIS A 334 17.49 -7.73 1.67
N MET A 335 18.17 -8.33 2.65
CA MET A 335 18.13 -7.86 4.03
C MET A 335 18.63 -6.42 4.18
N LYS A 336 19.72 -6.07 3.48
CA LYS A 336 20.26 -4.71 3.49
C LYS A 336 19.24 -3.71 2.94
N SER A 337 18.64 -4.04 1.79
CA SER A 337 17.61 -3.20 1.18
C SER A 337 16.39 -3.04 2.08
N ILE A 338 15.90 -4.12 2.68
CA ILE A 338 14.76 -4.06 3.63
C ILE A 338 15.10 -3.16 4.82
N ARG A 339 16.32 -3.26 5.38
CA ARG A 339 16.75 -2.43 6.51
C ARG A 339 16.82 -0.95 6.14
N GLU A 340 17.48 -0.63 5.02
CA GLU A 340 17.57 0.76 4.53
C GLU A 340 16.18 1.33 4.21
N GLY A 341 15.29 0.52 3.65
CA GLY A 341 13.89 0.86 3.43
C GLY A 341 13.13 1.14 4.72
N LEU A 342 13.27 0.27 5.71
CA LEU A 342 12.63 0.41 7.02
C LEU A 342 13.08 1.70 7.72
N ASP A 343 14.38 1.99 7.69
CA ASP A 343 14.93 3.23 8.25
C ASP A 343 14.37 4.47 7.54
N ARG A 344 14.34 4.48 6.20
CA ARG A 344 13.78 5.58 5.40
C ARG A 344 12.28 5.78 5.68
N LEU A 345 11.49 4.72 5.66
CA LEU A 345 10.05 4.78 5.91
C LEU A 345 9.76 5.24 7.35
N THR A 346 10.52 4.76 8.34
CA THR A 346 10.35 5.17 9.73
C THR A 346 10.69 6.64 9.94
N GLU A 347 11.79 7.11 9.35
CA GLU A 347 12.19 8.51 9.44
C GLU A 347 11.20 9.41 8.72
N GLY A 348 10.80 9.07 7.49
CA GLY A 348 9.79 9.85 6.80
C GLY A 348 8.44 9.85 7.53
N ARG A 349 8.04 8.74 8.18
CA ARG A 349 6.84 8.68 9.03
C ARG A 349 6.93 9.64 10.20
N ARG A 350 8.08 9.68 10.86
CA ARG A 350 8.33 10.63 11.95
C ARG A 350 8.20 12.07 11.44
N ARG A 351 8.77 12.40 10.28
CA ARG A 351 8.62 13.72 9.66
C ARG A 351 7.16 14.05 9.35
N ALA A 352 6.43 13.12 8.73
CA ALA A 352 5.02 13.27 8.40
C ALA A 352 4.19 13.64 9.62
N ARG A 353 4.40 12.91 10.73
CA ARG A 353 3.69 13.13 11.99
C ARG A 353 3.97 14.51 12.58
N ILE A 354 5.23 14.94 12.59
CA ILE A 354 5.61 16.26 13.08
C ILE A 354 4.95 17.37 12.25
N LEU A 355 4.95 17.23 10.92
CA LEU A 355 4.30 18.18 10.01
C LEU A 355 2.79 18.20 10.21
N GLY A 356 2.16 17.03 10.32
CA GLY A 356 0.73 16.90 10.59
C GLY A 356 0.32 17.53 11.92
N GLU A 357 1.07 17.28 13.00
CA GLU A 357 0.82 17.89 14.31
C GLU A 357 0.98 19.42 14.29
N LYS A 358 1.97 19.95 13.54
CA LYS A 358 2.13 21.40 13.33
C LYS A 358 0.94 22.00 12.59
N ALA A 359 0.58 21.42 11.44
CA ALA A 359 -0.55 21.88 10.64
C ALA A 359 -1.87 21.82 11.43
N GLN A 360 -2.06 20.79 12.25
CA GLN A 360 -3.22 20.68 13.13
C GLN A 360 -3.24 21.79 14.20
N ARG A 361 -2.10 22.11 14.82
CA ARG A 361 -2.00 23.19 15.81
C ARG A 361 -2.26 24.56 15.20
N GLU A 362 -1.69 24.83 14.03
CA GLU A 362 -1.92 26.06 13.27
C GLU A 362 -3.39 26.21 12.91
N ALA A 363 -4.01 25.14 12.41
CA ALA A 363 -5.44 25.12 12.14
C ALA A 363 -6.26 25.35 13.44
N LEU A 364 -5.93 24.72 14.56
CA LEU A 364 -6.67 24.96 15.82
C LEU A 364 -6.45 26.36 16.42
N GLY A 365 -5.60 27.21 15.83
CA GLY A 365 -5.33 28.56 16.32
C GLY A 365 -4.57 28.58 17.65
N VAL A 366 -3.93 27.47 18.03
CA VAL A 366 -3.10 27.39 19.23
C VAL A 366 -1.77 28.07 18.90
N LEU A 367 -1.64 29.32 19.35
CA LEU A 367 -0.39 30.09 19.32
C LEU A 367 0.74 29.20 19.86
N THR A 368 1.73 28.91 19.03
CA THR A 368 3.03 28.45 19.52
C THR A 368 3.56 29.51 20.49
N PRO A 369 3.98 29.16 21.72
CA PRO A 369 4.69 30.10 22.56
C PRO A 369 5.96 30.46 21.80
N THR A 370 6.07 31.71 21.36
CA THR A 370 7.32 32.30 20.92
C THR A 370 8.29 32.17 22.09
N ILE A 371 9.27 31.28 21.95
CA ILE A 371 10.42 31.25 22.84
C ILE A 371 11.13 32.58 22.62
N SER A 372 10.85 33.53 23.51
CA SER A 372 11.62 34.75 23.69
C SER A 372 12.99 34.30 24.20
N HIS A 373 13.99 34.37 23.33
CA HIS A 373 15.37 34.53 23.79
C HIS A 373 15.50 35.94 24.33
N HIS A 374 15.63 36.04 25.65
CA HIS A 374 16.22 37.18 26.33
C HIS A 374 17.61 36.82 26.81
#